data_AF-A0A3N8ABD6-F1
#
_entry.id   AF-A0A3N8ABD6-F1
#
_cell.length_a   1.000
_cell.length_b   1.000
_cell.length_c   1.000
_cell.angle_alpha   90.00
_cell.angle_beta   90.00
_cell.angle_gamma   90.00
#
_symmetry.space_group_name_H-M   'P 1'
#
loop_
_entity.id
_entity.type
_entity.pdbx_description
1 polymer ?
#
loop_
_entity_poly.entity_id
_entity_poly.type
_entity_poly.pdbx_seq_one_letter_code
_entity_poly.pdbx_strand_id
1 'polypeptide(L)'
;MADVQQKNDVLGTGSGMLTPTGYKDRPKVQINICDKYAPPAADSIVGTCPFYYQPLHGEYWETVEKVSKSSAWETVKKFATSWDPWKDKEVARRLLHRREQLIKLGSTDSDWSRHGNFMMRHIGCGHKPPDYYVSYGYYYCSDYGANLYPTLTAKGKKWLETARWWLQQYIEIGLQQNMQGDQIAFKSAKPGNGELSMQVERYELEVDQNGETFKTFAFVTHPLAYLDGGLAGLPVNDLVKIGMRPNMQEWGDGRTFKQAWDAGIPVAKQKAHDWSSEAADQVREWGSDAAKKAREWSSDTSDEVSRALDRLLNK
;
A
#
# COMPACT_ATOMS: atom_id res chain seq x y z
N MET A 1 22.24 13.05 -18.90
CA MET A 1 21.29 13.41 -19.99
C MET A 1 19.94 13.67 -19.34
N ALA A 2 19.69 14.90 -18.94
CA ALA A 2 18.48 15.29 -18.21
C ALA A 2 18.04 16.62 -18.81
N ASP A 3 17.15 16.60 -19.82
CA ASP A 3 16.63 17.86 -20.40
C ASP A 3 15.43 17.73 -21.37
N VAL A 4 14.50 16.79 -21.19
CA VAL A 4 13.31 16.74 -22.08
C VAL A 4 11.95 16.61 -21.39
N GLN A 5 11.86 16.29 -20.08
CA GLN A 5 10.55 16.03 -19.45
C GLN A 5 9.96 17.17 -18.61
N GLN A 6 10.62 18.33 -18.49
CA GLN A 6 10.10 19.48 -17.71
C GLN A 6 9.23 20.48 -18.52
N LYS A 7 9.03 20.27 -19.82
CA LYS A 7 8.08 21.06 -20.62
C LYS A 7 6.79 20.26 -20.75
N ASN A 8 5.88 20.40 -19.78
CA ASN A 8 4.42 20.54 -19.97
C ASN A 8 3.66 20.29 -18.66
N ASP A 9 3.83 21.15 -17.65
CA ASP A 9 2.99 21.19 -16.44
C ASP A 9 1.55 21.71 -16.72
N VAL A 10 1.13 21.76 -17.98
CA VAL A 10 -0.17 22.29 -18.39
C VAL A 10 -1.22 21.19 -18.30
N LEU A 11 -2.12 21.29 -17.30
CA LEU A 11 -3.25 20.36 -17.03
C LEU A 11 -4.10 20.01 -18.26
N GLY A 12 -4.23 20.95 -19.17
CA GLY A 12 -4.94 20.77 -20.43
C GLY A 12 -4.95 22.06 -21.21
N THR A 13 -5.06 21.95 -22.52
CA THR A 13 -5.18 23.09 -23.42
C THR A 13 -6.60 23.18 -23.97
N GLY A 14 -7.13 24.39 -24.03
CA GLY A 14 -8.38 24.68 -24.72
C GLY A 14 -8.20 25.92 -25.58
N SER A 15 -8.78 25.90 -26.77
CA SER A 15 -8.81 27.05 -27.67
C SER A 15 -10.25 27.55 -27.79
N GLY A 16 -10.44 28.85 -27.62
CA GLY A 16 -11.72 29.52 -27.81
C GLY A 16 -11.58 30.67 -28.80
N MET A 17 -12.62 30.93 -29.57
CA MET A 17 -12.71 32.10 -30.44
C MET A 17 -13.95 32.89 -30.05
N LEU A 18 -13.76 34.17 -29.74
CA LEU A 18 -14.87 35.08 -29.49
C LEU A 18 -15.54 35.43 -30.82
N THR A 19 -16.79 35.04 -30.98
CA THR A 19 -17.64 35.46 -32.11
C THR A 19 -18.89 36.16 -31.58
N PRO A 20 -19.55 37.02 -32.38
CA PRO A 20 -20.77 37.71 -31.96
C PRO A 20 -21.90 36.77 -31.49
N THR A 21 -21.90 35.52 -31.98
CA THR A 21 -22.87 34.48 -31.59
C THR A 21 -22.33 33.49 -30.55
N GLY A 22 -21.00 33.35 -30.42
CA GLY A 22 -20.33 32.34 -29.58
C GLY A 22 -19.72 32.89 -28.29
N TYR A 23 -20.00 34.13 -27.88
CA TYR A 23 -19.47 34.72 -26.64
C TYR A 23 -19.89 34.00 -25.34
N LYS A 24 -20.91 33.12 -25.42
CA LYS A 24 -21.37 32.26 -24.32
C LYS A 24 -20.73 30.87 -24.33
N ASP A 25 -20.07 30.48 -25.42
CA ASP A 25 -19.48 29.16 -25.56
C ASP A 25 -18.13 29.12 -24.85
N ARG A 26 -18.09 28.36 -23.74
CA ARG A 26 -16.82 28.14 -23.03
C ARG A 26 -15.95 27.18 -23.84
N PRO A 27 -14.66 27.49 -24.05
CA PRO A 27 -13.75 26.57 -24.71
C PRO A 27 -13.67 25.26 -23.93
N LYS A 28 -13.80 24.14 -24.65
CA LYS A 28 -13.58 22.82 -24.08
C LYS A 28 -12.09 22.64 -23.85
N VAL A 29 -11.70 22.30 -22.62
CA VAL A 29 -10.32 21.94 -22.27
C VAL A 29 -10.22 20.43 -22.34
N GLN A 30 -9.33 19.91 -23.19
CA GLN A 30 -8.99 18.49 -23.16
C GLN A 30 -7.90 18.30 -22.11
N ILE A 31 -8.23 17.52 -21.08
CA ILE A 31 -7.30 17.16 -20.01
C ILE A 31 -6.73 15.81 -20.38
N ASN A 32 -5.41 15.72 -20.52
CA ASN A 32 -4.71 14.53 -21.01
C ASN A 32 -3.41 14.23 -20.25
N ILE A 33 -3.27 14.74 -19.02
CA ILE A 33 -2.10 14.43 -18.19
C ILE A 33 -2.14 12.98 -17.74
N CYS A 34 -1.06 12.27 -18.06
CA CYS A 34 -0.71 10.96 -17.57
C CYS A 34 0.77 10.98 -17.15
N ASP A 35 1.03 11.37 -15.91
CA ASP A 35 2.40 11.38 -15.38
C ASP A 35 2.68 10.08 -14.62
N LYS A 36 3.32 9.12 -15.29
CA LYS A 36 3.71 7.85 -14.67
C LYS A 36 4.94 7.97 -13.78
N TYR A 37 5.59 9.15 -13.73
CA TYR A 37 6.72 9.35 -12.82
C TYR A 37 6.21 9.52 -11.39
N ALA A 38 6.51 8.56 -10.52
CA ALA A 38 6.21 8.61 -9.10
C ALA A 38 7.34 9.33 -8.34
N PRO A 39 7.16 10.61 -7.93
CA PRO A 39 8.18 11.29 -7.15
C PRO A 39 8.33 10.66 -5.75
N PRO A 40 9.55 10.63 -5.17
CA PRO A 40 9.75 10.22 -3.78
C PRO A 40 8.98 11.11 -2.80
N ALA A 41 8.47 10.48 -1.74
CA ALA A 41 7.90 11.15 -0.58
C ALA A 41 8.98 11.96 0.14
N ALA A 42 8.57 12.97 0.92
CA ALA A 42 9.49 13.58 1.87
C ALA A 42 9.79 12.62 3.03
N ASP A 43 11.04 12.62 3.51
CA ASP A 43 11.46 11.83 4.68
C ASP A 43 10.58 12.06 5.90
N SER A 44 10.07 13.29 6.07
CA SER A 44 9.18 13.67 7.18
C SER A 44 7.79 13.03 7.11
N ILE A 45 7.37 12.53 5.95
CA ILE A 45 6.08 11.86 5.77
C ILE A 45 6.23 10.35 5.98
N VAL A 46 7.40 9.78 5.70
CA VAL A 46 7.59 8.34 5.86
C VAL A 46 7.57 7.93 7.34
N GLY A 47 6.82 6.87 7.64
CA GLY A 47 6.48 6.43 8.98
C GLY A 47 5.27 7.15 9.60
N THR A 48 4.60 8.04 8.87
CA THR A 48 3.38 8.72 9.32
C THR A 48 2.12 8.04 8.78
N CYS A 49 0.98 8.32 9.39
CA CYS A 49 -0.29 7.76 8.94
C CYS A 49 -0.82 8.32 7.61
N PRO A 50 -0.70 9.63 7.33
CA PRO A 50 -1.06 10.21 6.03
C PRO A 50 -0.35 9.64 4.81
N PHE A 51 0.80 8.96 4.99
CA PHE A 51 1.67 8.53 3.89
C PHE A 51 0.92 7.85 2.74
N TYR A 52 0.05 6.89 3.03
CA TYR A 52 -0.68 6.16 2.00
C TYR A 52 -1.92 6.92 1.53
N TYR A 53 -2.72 7.40 2.47
CA TYR A 53 -3.97 8.11 2.22
C TYR A 53 -4.19 9.19 3.29
N GLN A 54 -4.43 10.41 2.82
CA GLN A 54 -4.88 11.53 3.64
C GLN A 54 -6.40 11.67 3.46
N PRO A 55 -7.23 11.54 4.51
CA PRO A 55 -8.66 11.80 4.40
C PRO A 55 -8.95 13.25 4.00
N LEU A 56 -9.79 13.44 2.98
CA LEU A 56 -10.04 14.76 2.36
C LEU A 56 -11.42 15.33 2.67
N HIS A 57 -12.33 14.53 3.26
CA HIS A 57 -13.69 14.96 3.66
C HIS A 57 -13.80 15.35 5.14
N GLY A 58 -12.66 15.53 5.83
CA GLY A 58 -12.66 15.92 7.24
C GLY A 58 -12.87 14.77 8.21
N GLU A 59 -12.66 13.52 7.77
CA GLU A 59 -12.57 12.37 8.68
C GLU A 59 -11.36 12.57 9.62
N TYR A 60 -11.62 12.67 10.93
CA TYR A 60 -10.59 12.96 11.94
C TYR A 60 -9.72 11.74 12.24
N TRP A 61 -8.40 11.99 12.34
CA TRP A 61 -7.38 11.01 12.75
C TRP A 61 -7.51 10.54 14.21
N GLU A 62 -8.16 11.32 15.07
CA GLU A 62 -8.27 11.06 16.51
C GLU A 62 -9.54 10.27 16.88
N THR A 63 -10.56 10.31 16.01
CA THR A 63 -11.85 9.64 16.24
C THR A 63 -11.93 8.30 15.51
N VAL A 64 -10.83 7.57 15.44
CA VAL A 64 -10.84 6.17 14.98
C VAL A 64 -11.59 5.24 15.95
N GLU A 65 -12.41 5.79 16.85
CA GLU A 65 -13.54 5.06 17.40
C GLU A 65 -14.52 4.71 16.28
N LYS A 66 -14.25 3.55 15.70
CA LYS A 66 -15.14 2.75 14.86
C LYS A 66 -15.44 3.33 13.48
N VAL A 67 -14.47 3.16 12.60
CA VAL A 67 -14.76 2.63 11.24
C VAL A 67 -14.79 1.08 11.27
N SER A 68 -15.01 0.50 12.46
CA SER A 68 -15.40 -0.90 12.64
C SER A 68 -16.85 -1.17 12.21
N LYS A 69 -17.60 -0.13 11.84
CA LYS A 69 -18.86 -0.30 11.11
C LYS A 69 -18.47 -0.48 9.65
N SER A 70 -18.53 -1.71 9.16
CA SER A 70 -18.26 -2.11 7.77
C SER A 70 -18.74 -1.08 6.73
N SER A 71 -19.87 -0.42 6.95
CA SER A 71 -20.42 0.61 6.06
C SER A 71 -19.53 1.85 5.85
N ALA A 72 -18.89 2.37 6.90
CA ALA A 72 -18.03 3.55 6.77
C ALA A 72 -16.71 3.20 6.08
N TRP A 73 -16.20 1.98 6.34
CA TRP A 73 -15.02 1.46 5.65
C TRP A 73 -15.28 1.23 4.17
N GLU A 74 -16.38 0.55 3.85
CA GLU A 74 -16.80 0.33 2.47
C GLU A 74 -17.06 1.66 1.75
N THR A 75 -17.50 2.70 2.46
CA THR A 75 -17.66 4.04 1.89
C THR A 75 -16.31 4.67 1.54
N VAL A 76 -15.33 4.65 2.46
CA VAL A 76 -13.97 5.17 2.23
C VAL A 76 -13.28 4.39 1.11
N LYS A 77 -13.35 3.06 1.15
CA LYS A 77 -12.79 2.18 0.12
C LYS A 77 -13.44 2.42 -1.23
N LYS A 78 -14.77 2.50 -1.30
CA LYS A 78 -15.50 2.79 -2.54
C LYS A 78 -15.10 4.15 -3.09
N PHE A 79 -15.11 5.21 -2.28
CA PHE A 79 -14.66 6.54 -2.69
C PHE A 79 -13.25 6.51 -3.29
N ALA A 80 -12.31 5.92 -2.56
CA ALA A 80 -10.91 5.93 -2.94
C ALA A 80 -10.57 5.12 -4.19
N THR A 81 -11.27 4.00 -4.40
CA THR A 81 -11.03 3.07 -5.52
C THR A 81 -11.93 3.35 -6.73
N SER A 82 -13.01 4.11 -6.55
CA SER A 82 -13.90 4.54 -7.61
C SER A 82 -13.91 6.06 -7.82
N TRP A 83 -12.87 6.75 -7.35
CA TRP A 83 -12.81 8.21 -7.39
C TRP A 83 -12.93 8.73 -8.82
N ASP A 84 -13.82 9.70 -8.99
CA ASP A 84 -14.03 10.45 -10.21
C ASP A 84 -13.87 11.94 -9.86
N PRO A 85 -12.77 12.60 -10.29
CA PRO A 85 -12.50 14.01 -9.97
C PRO A 85 -13.65 14.94 -10.35
N TRP A 86 -14.45 14.55 -11.32
CA TRP A 86 -15.50 15.39 -11.88
C TRP A 86 -16.83 15.26 -11.13
N LYS A 87 -16.98 14.22 -10.30
CA LYS A 87 -18.13 14.01 -9.42
C LYS A 87 -17.93 14.64 -8.05
N ASP A 88 -16.71 14.58 -7.52
CA ASP A 88 -16.37 15.19 -6.23
C ASP A 88 -15.70 16.56 -6.40
N LYS A 89 -16.52 17.58 -6.69
CA LYS A 89 -16.02 18.91 -7.03
C LYS A 89 -15.28 19.60 -5.89
N GLU A 90 -15.56 19.26 -4.64
CA GLU A 90 -14.90 19.88 -3.49
C GLU A 90 -13.49 19.34 -3.31
N VAL A 91 -13.34 18.02 -3.23
CA VAL A 91 -12.04 17.37 -3.11
C VAL A 91 -11.19 17.62 -4.34
N ALA A 92 -11.77 17.51 -5.54
CA ALA A 92 -11.04 17.78 -6.77
C ALA A 92 -10.53 19.22 -6.83
N ARG A 93 -11.34 20.21 -6.43
CA ARG A 93 -10.89 21.61 -6.36
C ARG A 93 -9.76 21.81 -5.35
N ARG A 94 -9.85 21.17 -4.16
CA ARG A 94 -8.80 21.23 -3.12
C ARG A 94 -7.47 20.68 -3.65
N LEU A 95 -7.50 19.47 -4.22
CA LEU A 95 -6.29 18.82 -4.74
C LEU A 95 -5.73 19.56 -5.96
N LEU A 96 -6.58 20.01 -6.89
CA LEU A 96 -6.15 20.80 -8.05
C LEU A 96 -5.45 22.10 -7.64
N HIS A 97 -5.93 22.77 -6.61
CA HIS A 97 -5.29 24.00 -6.11
C HIS A 97 -3.88 23.74 -5.56
N ARG A 98 -3.61 22.53 -5.09
CA ARG A 98 -2.32 22.11 -4.53
C ARG A 98 -1.51 21.22 -5.46
N ARG A 99 -1.98 20.95 -6.69
CA ARG A 99 -1.40 19.96 -7.59
C ARG A 99 0.12 20.05 -7.66
N GLU A 100 0.64 21.24 -7.97
CA GLU A 100 2.08 21.46 -8.13
C GLU A 100 2.87 21.13 -6.86
N GLN A 101 2.28 21.36 -5.69
CA GLN A 101 2.89 20.96 -4.42
C GLN A 101 2.78 19.44 -4.22
N LEU A 102 1.65 18.83 -4.56
CA LEU A 102 1.42 17.41 -4.34
C LEU A 102 2.29 16.51 -5.25
N ILE A 103 2.64 16.96 -6.45
CA ILE A 103 3.49 16.22 -7.41
C ILE A 103 4.98 16.58 -7.30
N LYS A 104 5.34 17.54 -6.46
CA LYS A 104 6.73 17.94 -6.26
C LYS A 104 7.54 16.83 -5.60
N LEU A 105 8.79 16.69 -6.02
CA LEU A 105 9.81 15.88 -5.34
C LEU A 105 9.91 16.26 -3.86
N GLY A 106 9.79 15.28 -2.96
CA GLY A 106 9.94 15.51 -1.52
C GLY A 106 8.92 16.52 -0.96
N SER A 107 7.70 16.50 -1.48
CA SER A 107 6.63 17.39 -1.00
C SER A 107 6.32 17.15 0.47
N THR A 108 6.10 18.25 1.19
CA THR A 108 5.68 18.28 2.61
C THR A 108 4.31 18.94 2.77
N ASP A 109 3.55 19.08 1.68
CA ASP A 109 2.21 19.66 1.74
C ASP A 109 1.31 18.85 2.70
N SER A 110 0.47 19.54 3.47
CA SER A 110 -0.41 18.93 4.47
C SER A 110 -1.43 17.95 3.88
N ASP A 111 -1.75 18.10 2.59
CA ASP A 111 -2.68 17.25 1.85
C ASP A 111 -1.95 16.12 1.10
N TRP A 112 -0.63 16.00 1.27
CA TRP A 112 0.15 14.98 0.60
C TRP A 112 -0.13 13.58 1.14
N SER A 113 -0.34 12.65 0.22
CA SER A 113 -0.36 11.20 0.42
C SER A 113 -0.02 10.53 -0.91
N ARG A 114 0.37 9.25 -0.89
CA ARG A 114 0.60 8.47 -2.11
C ARG A 114 -0.65 8.43 -3.00
N HIS A 115 -1.83 8.27 -2.41
CA HIS A 115 -3.11 8.36 -3.11
C HIS A 115 -3.34 9.74 -3.76
N GLY A 116 -3.19 10.84 -3.00
CA GLY A 116 -3.39 12.19 -3.52
C GLY A 116 -2.36 12.57 -4.60
N ASN A 117 -1.11 12.18 -4.42
CA ASN A 117 -0.05 12.34 -5.41
C ASN A 117 -0.39 11.61 -6.72
N PHE A 118 -0.83 10.34 -6.64
CA PHE A 118 -1.25 9.55 -7.78
C PHE A 118 -2.41 10.23 -8.53
N MET A 119 -3.45 10.65 -7.81
CA MET A 119 -4.63 11.30 -8.41
C MET A 119 -4.25 12.55 -9.21
N MET A 120 -3.33 13.36 -8.70
CA MET A 120 -2.90 14.60 -9.36
C MET A 120 -2.00 14.37 -10.59
N ARG A 121 -1.27 13.25 -10.60
CA ARG A 121 -0.49 12.80 -11.76
C ARG A 121 -1.35 12.15 -12.86
N HIS A 122 -2.51 11.59 -12.50
CA HIS A 122 -3.36 10.83 -13.41
C HIS A 122 -4.76 11.44 -13.67
N ILE A 123 -5.00 12.69 -13.25
CA ILE A 123 -6.30 13.37 -13.35
C ILE A 123 -6.89 13.46 -14.77
N GLY A 124 -6.07 13.26 -15.80
CA GLY A 124 -6.46 13.35 -17.22
C GLY A 124 -6.49 12.03 -17.98
N CYS A 125 -6.06 10.90 -17.40
CA CYS A 125 -5.83 9.67 -18.16
C CYS A 125 -6.65 8.47 -17.69
N GLY A 126 -7.43 8.62 -16.60
CA GLY A 126 -8.36 7.59 -16.12
C GLY A 126 -7.71 6.41 -15.39
N HIS A 127 -6.40 6.45 -15.13
CA HIS A 127 -5.80 5.50 -14.19
C HIS A 127 -6.40 5.71 -12.79
N LYS A 128 -6.58 4.60 -12.08
CA LYS A 128 -7.11 4.59 -10.72
C LYS A 128 -5.97 4.30 -9.75
N PRO A 129 -5.96 4.95 -8.57
CA PRO A 129 -4.95 4.65 -7.57
C PRO A 129 -5.09 3.20 -7.10
N PRO A 130 -3.97 2.52 -6.79
CA PRO A 130 -4.00 1.22 -6.16
C PRO A 130 -4.90 1.20 -4.92
N ASP A 131 -5.73 0.17 -4.80
CA ASP A 131 -6.63 0.01 -3.66
C ASP A 131 -5.85 -0.05 -2.34
N TYR A 132 -4.65 -0.62 -2.38
CA TYR A 132 -3.70 -0.72 -1.28
C TYR A 132 -3.46 0.60 -0.55
N TYR A 133 -3.35 1.72 -1.27
CA TYR A 133 -3.09 3.02 -0.64
C TYR A 133 -4.18 3.41 0.36
N VAL A 134 -5.42 3.00 0.11
CA VAL A 134 -6.52 3.33 1.03
C VAL A 134 -6.85 2.14 1.92
N SER A 135 -6.95 0.94 1.35
CA SER A 135 -7.28 -0.28 2.10
C SER A 135 -6.29 -0.53 3.23
N TYR A 136 -4.99 -0.52 2.93
CA TYR A 136 -3.96 -0.75 3.93
C TYR A 136 -3.66 0.48 4.76
N GLY A 137 -3.49 1.64 4.12
CA GLY A 137 -3.10 2.88 4.81
C GLY A 137 -4.05 3.29 5.91
N TYR A 138 -5.34 3.25 5.61
CA TYR A 138 -6.39 3.59 6.55
C TYR A 138 -6.59 2.49 7.60
N TYR A 139 -6.65 1.20 7.20
CA TYR A 139 -6.81 0.09 8.15
C TYR A 139 -5.66 0.01 9.15
N TYR A 140 -4.42 0.13 8.68
CA TYR A 140 -3.25 0.04 9.53
C TYR A 140 -3.25 1.17 10.57
N CYS A 141 -3.43 2.42 10.13
CA CYS A 141 -3.43 3.54 11.07
C CYS A 141 -4.62 3.55 12.02
N SER A 142 -5.76 3.03 11.60
CA SER A 142 -6.93 2.89 12.45
C SER A 142 -6.78 1.77 13.48
N ASP A 143 -6.62 0.52 13.04
CA ASP A 143 -6.64 -0.64 13.93
C ASP A 143 -5.31 -0.80 14.70
N TYR A 144 -4.17 -0.68 14.00
CA TYR A 144 -2.88 -0.83 14.67
C TYR A 144 -2.62 0.35 15.62
N GLY A 145 -3.04 1.57 15.24
CA GLY A 145 -2.91 2.76 16.07
C GLY A 145 -3.86 2.79 17.26
N ALA A 146 -5.17 2.62 17.06
CA ALA A 146 -6.16 2.79 18.12
C ALA A 146 -6.37 1.55 18.97
N ASN A 147 -6.29 0.34 18.39
CA ASN A 147 -6.65 -0.90 19.08
C ASN A 147 -5.45 -1.75 19.51
N LEU A 148 -4.41 -1.85 18.67
CA LEU A 148 -3.24 -2.65 18.99
C LEU A 148 -2.24 -1.88 19.84
N TYR A 149 -1.84 -0.68 19.41
CA TYR A 149 -0.78 0.10 20.04
C TYR A 149 -0.96 0.29 21.56
N PRO A 150 -2.16 0.62 22.10
CA PRO A 150 -2.33 0.81 23.55
C PRO A 150 -2.11 -0.49 24.35
N THR A 151 -2.32 -1.65 23.72
CA THR A 151 -2.24 -2.97 24.37
C THR A 151 -0.83 -3.56 24.37
N LEU A 152 0.09 -3.01 23.58
CA LEU A 152 1.46 -3.51 23.44
C LEU A 152 2.37 -3.04 24.58
N THR A 153 3.41 -3.82 24.88
CA THR A 153 4.50 -3.34 25.76
C THR A 153 5.24 -2.16 25.13
N ALA A 154 6.11 -1.49 25.89
CA ALA A 154 6.98 -0.44 25.34
C ALA A 154 7.83 -0.93 24.14
N LYS A 155 8.27 -2.20 24.16
CA LYS A 155 8.99 -2.81 23.02
C LYS A 155 8.06 -3.02 21.83
N GLY A 156 6.85 -3.52 22.06
CA GLY A 156 5.85 -3.69 21.01
C GLY A 156 5.42 -2.37 20.36
N LYS A 157 5.22 -1.31 21.15
CA LYS A 157 4.92 0.04 20.63
C LYS A 157 6.02 0.57 19.72
N LYS A 158 7.28 0.46 20.17
CA LYS A 158 8.45 0.85 19.35
C LYS A 158 8.57 0.01 18.08
N TRP A 159 8.30 -1.29 18.17
CA TRP A 159 8.25 -2.16 16.99
C TRP A 159 7.19 -1.70 16.00
N LEU A 160 5.98 -1.39 16.44
CA LEU A 160 4.88 -0.98 15.56
C LEU A 160 5.23 0.30 14.79
N GLU A 161 5.80 1.30 15.46
CA GLU A 161 6.30 2.53 14.84
C GLU A 161 7.40 2.24 13.80
N THR A 162 8.36 1.39 14.17
CA THR A 162 9.49 1.04 13.29
C THR A 162 9.05 0.19 12.10
N ALA A 163 8.14 -0.76 12.31
CA ALA A 163 7.56 -1.60 11.27
C ALA A 163 6.78 -0.74 10.26
N ARG A 164 5.95 0.21 10.74
CA ARG A 164 5.25 1.17 9.87
C ARG A 164 6.21 1.97 9.01
N TRP A 165 7.30 2.46 9.60
CA TRP A 165 8.32 3.17 8.85
C TRP A 165 8.94 2.29 7.75
N TRP A 166 9.35 1.05 8.07
CA TRP A 166 9.91 0.13 7.06
C TRP A 166 8.92 -0.25 5.96
N LEU A 167 7.66 -0.47 6.30
CA LEU A 167 6.60 -0.75 5.32
C LEU A 167 6.53 0.35 4.27
N GLN A 168 6.56 1.61 4.72
CA GLN A 168 6.48 2.76 3.84
C GLN A 168 7.79 3.00 3.08
N GLN A 169 8.94 2.83 3.75
CA GLN A 169 10.25 2.94 3.09
C GLN A 169 10.47 1.92 1.98
N TYR A 170 10.02 0.67 2.17
CA TYR A 170 10.13 -0.32 1.11
C TYR A 170 9.22 -0.03 -0.08
N ILE A 171 8.07 0.62 0.14
CA ILE A 171 7.26 1.16 -0.94
C ILE A 171 8.02 2.25 -1.69
N GLU A 172 8.63 3.21 -0.99
CA GLU A 172 9.44 4.27 -1.60
C GLU A 172 10.60 3.71 -2.44
N ILE A 173 11.33 2.73 -1.90
CA ILE A 173 12.44 2.08 -2.59
C ILE A 173 11.95 1.39 -3.87
N GLY A 174 10.83 0.66 -3.80
CA GLY A 174 10.28 -0.02 -4.97
C GLY A 174 9.82 0.93 -6.07
N LEU A 175 9.09 1.99 -5.69
CA LEU A 175 8.69 3.05 -6.62
C LEU A 175 9.92 3.68 -7.25
N GLN A 176 10.91 4.06 -6.46
CA GLN A 176 12.14 4.67 -6.95
C GLN A 176 12.90 3.77 -7.95
N GLN A 177 13.02 2.48 -7.65
CA GLN A 177 13.67 1.52 -8.55
C GLN A 177 12.85 1.31 -9.83
N ASN A 178 11.52 1.25 -9.74
CA ASN A 178 10.66 1.15 -10.92
C ASN A 178 10.65 2.42 -11.79
N MET A 179 11.05 3.59 -11.24
CA MET A 179 11.32 4.78 -12.05
C MET A 179 12.65 4.67 -12.83
N GLN A 180 13.56 3.81 -12.38
CA GLN A 180 14.91 3.68 -12.94
C GLN A 180 15.02 2.53 -13.95
N GLY A 181 14.23 1.46 -13.80
CA GLY A 181 14.27 0.30 -14.68
C GLY A 181 13.16 -0.73 -14.45
N ASP A 182 13.29 -1.87 -15.10
CA ASP A 182 12.26 -2.93 -15.16
C ASP A 182 12.37 -3.98 -14.05
N GLN A 183 13.26 -3.75 -13.08
CA GLN A 183 13.54 -4.65 -11.96
C GLN A 183 13.51 -3.87 -10.66
N ILE A 184 12.77 -4.41 -9.68
CA ILE A 184 12.80 -4.01 -8.30
C ILE A 184 13.51 -5.10 -7.51
N ALA A 185 14.65 -4.80 -6.93
CA ALA A 185 15.40 -5.72 -6.07
C ALA A 185 16.09 -4.98 -4.93
N PHE A 186 15.85 -5.45 -3.70
CA PHE A 186 16.56 -4.96 -2.53
C PHE A 186 16.63 -6.01 -1.43
N LYS A 187 17.64 -5.86 -0.57
CA LYS A 187 17.84 -6.71 0.60
C LYS A 187 17.22 -6.06 1.82
N SER A 188 16.84 -6.89 2.79
CA SER A 188 16.49 -6.38 4.10
C SER A 188 17.63 -5.54 4.70
N ALA A 189 17.24 -4.50 5.43
CA ALA A 189 18.19 -3.65 6.14
C ALA A 189 18.96 -4.38 7.25
N LYS A 190 18.42 -5.49 7.78
CA LYS A 190 19.13 -6.34 8.73
C LYS A 190 19.66 -7.60 8.04
N PRO A 191 20.95 -7.91 8.22
CA PRO A 191 21.53 -9.13 7.66
C PRO A 191 20.77 -10.39 8.07
N GLY A 192 20.50 -11.27 7.11
CA GLY A 192 19.89 -12.59 7.35
C GLY A 192 18.36 -12.64 7.30
N ASN A 193 17.67 -11.51 7.16
CA ASN A 193 16.21 -11.46 7.05
C ASN A 193 15.68 -11.75 5.64
N GLY A 194 16.55 -11.77 4.63
CA GLY A 194 16.22 -12.12 3.24
C GLY A 194 16.33 -10.94 2.28
N GLU A 195 15.83 -11.18 1.08
CA GLU A 195 15.83 -10.24 -0.03
C GLU A 195 14.56 -10.42 -0.87
N LEU A 196 14.27 -9.41 -1.68
CA LEU A 196 13.13 -9.36 -2.56
C LEU A 196 13.60 -9.02 -3.97
N SER A 197 12.99 -9.66 -4.96
CA SER A 197 13.13 -9.29 -6.36
C SER A 197 11.78 -9.45 -7.07
N MET A 198 11.39 -8.47 -7.87
CA MET A 198 10.18 -8.47 -8.68
C MET A 198 10.46 -7.79 -10.03
N GLN A 199 10.01 -8.42 -11.10
CA GLN A 199 10.06 -7.83 -12.45
C GLN A 199 8.78 -7.02 -12.67
N VAL A 200 8.95 -5.74 -12.97
CA VAL A 200 7.85 -4.81 -13.25
C VAL A 200 8.38 -3.82 -14.27
N GLU A 201 7.70 -3.71 -15.42
CA GLU A 201 8.07 -2.74 -16.46
C GLU A 201 8.19 -1.33 -15.86
N ARG A 202 9.22 -0.60 -16.26
CA ARG A 202 9.51 0.74 -15.77
C ARG A 202 8.28 1.64 -15.91
N TYR A 203 7.94 2.35 -14.85
CA TYR A 203 6.76 3.21 -14.72
C TYR A 203 5.40 2.50 -14.59
N GLU A 204 5.39 1.17 -14.46
CA GLU A 204 4.13 0.40 -14.42
C GLU A 204 3.72 -0.08 -13.01
N LEU A 205 4.54 0.14 -11.98
CA LEU A 205 4.30 -0.44 -10.64
C LEU A 205 2.94 -0.08 -10.02
N GLU A 206 2.42 1.11 -10.28
CA GLU A 206 1.18 1.61 -9.68
C GLU A 206 0.04 1.87 -10.69
N VAL A 207 0.28 1.64 -11.98
CA VAL A 207 -0.67 2.05 -13.05
C VAL A 207 -1.48 0.89 -13.62
N ASP A 208 -1.19 -0.35 -13.18
CA ASP A 208 -1.90 -1.52 -13.67
C ASP A 208 -3.39 -1.49 -13.31
N GLN A 209 -4.21 -2.13 -14.15
CA GLN A 209 -5.64 -2.14 -13.94
C GLN A 209 -5.98 -2.86 -12.63
N ASN A 210 -6.60 -2.14 -11.71
CA ASN A 210 -6.99 -2.56 -10.36
C ASN A 210 -5.85 -2.59 -9.32
N GLY A 211 -4.63 -2.16 -9.66
CA GLY A 211 -3.55 -2.01 -8.68
C GLY A 211 -2.99 -3.32 -8.13
N GLU A 212 -3.21 -4.46 -8.82
CA GLU A 212 -2.81 -5.78 -8.34
C GLU A 212 -1.28 -5.95 -8.32
N THR A 213 -0.56 -5.34 -9.26
CA THR A 213 0.90 -5.31 -9.31
C THR A 213 1.44 -4.59 -8.08
N PHE A 214 0.92 -3.39 -7.82
CA PHE A 214 1.30 -2.60 -6.65
C PHE A 214 1.01 -3.34 -5.34
N LYS A 215 -0.18 -3.93 -5.23
CA LYS A 215 -0.61 -4.70 -4.06
C LYS A 215 0.27 -5.92 -3.84
N THR A 216 0.58 -6.66 -4.89
CA THR A 216 1.51 -7.79 -4.85
C THR A 216 2.86 -7.35 -4.32
N PHE A 217 3.42 -6.29 -4.91
CA PHE A 217 4.68 -5.70 -4.50
C PHE A 217 4.63 -5.30 -3.02
N ALA A 218 3.60 -4.56 -2.59
CA ALA A 218 3.46 -4.13 -1.21
C ALA A 218 3.47 -5.31 -0.24
N PHE A 219 2.67 -6.35 -0.51
CA PHE A 219 2.60 -7.53 0.35
C PHE A 219 3.93 -8.27 0.46
N VAL A 220 4.66 -8.47 -0.64
CA VAL A 220 5.96 -9.17 -0.57
C VAL A 220 7.01 -8.42 0.27
N THR A 221 6.85 -7.12 0.50
CA THR A 221 7.71 -6.35 1.41
C THR A 221 7.38 -6.49 2.89
N HIS A 222 6.17 -6.94 3.26
CA HIS A 222 5.70 -6.96 4.65
C HIS A 222 6.56 -7.84 5.58
N PRO A 223 6.93 -9.08 5.22
CA PRO A 223 7.80 -9.90 6.06
C PRO A 223 9.12 -9.21 6.39
N LEU A 224 9.78 -8.63 5.38
CA LEU A 224 11.04 -7.90 5.56
C LEU A 224 10.82 -6.69 6.48
N ALA A 225 9.77 -5.91 6.25
CA ALA A 225 9.46 -4.74 7.07
C ALA A 225 9.19 -5.09 8.54
N TYR A 226 8.49 -6.20 8.82
CA TYR A 226 8.24 -6.65 10.18
C TYR A 226 9.51 -7.14 10.88
N LEU A 227 10.35 -7.90 10.19
CA LEU A 227 11.63 -8.37 10.72
C LEU A 227 12.60 -7.18 10.94
N ASP A 228 12.61 -6.20 10.05
CA ASP A 228 13.40 -4.98 10.18
C ASP A 228 12.85 -4.02 11.23
N GLY A 229 11.54 -4.03 11.46
CA GLY A 229 10.91 -3.47 12.64
C GLY A 229 11.36 -4.11 13.95
N GLY A 230 11.87 -5.36 13.89
CA GLY A 230 12.37 -6.11 15.04
C GLY A 230 11.38 -7.11 15.62
N LEU A 231 10.47 -7.65 14.79
CA LEU A 231 9.42 -8.59 15.22
C LEU A 231 9.99 -9.75 16.05
N ALA A 232 11.09 -10.35 15.60
CA ALA A 232 11.70 -11.49 16.27
C ALA A 232 12.27 -11.18 17.68
N GLY A 233 12.49 -9.91 17.99
CA GLY A 233 12.93 -9.44 19.31
C GLY A 233 11.80 -9.17 20.31
N LEU A 234 10.54 -9.32 19.91
CA LEU A 234 9.40 -8.98 20.77
C LEU A 234 9.14 -9.99 21.90
N PRO A 235 8.53 -9.53 23.02
CA PRO A 235 7.95 -10.42 24.01
C PRO A 235 6.84 -11.29 23.39
N VAL A 236 6.69 -12.53 23.88
CA VAL A 236 5.67 -13.48 23.39
C VAL A 236 4.26 -12.91 23.47
N ASN A 237 3.91 -12.19 24.54
CA ASN A 237 2.61 -11.54 24.69
C ASN A 237 2.33 -10.52 23.58
N ASP A 238 3.33 -9.77 23.14
CA ASP A 238 3.16 -8.83 22.02
C ASP A 238 3.03 -9.58 20.69
N LEU A 239 3.80 -10.64 20.48
CA LEU A 239 3.69 -11.50 19.29
C LEU A 239 2.29 -12.11 19.15
N VAL A 240 1.73 -12.61 20.26
CA VAL A 240 0.36 -13.14 20.31
C VAL A 240 -0.65 -12.04 19.96
N LYS A 241 -0.54 -10.85 20.58
CA LYS A 241 -1.43 -9.70 20.28
C LYS A 241 -1.36 -9.22 18.83
N ILE A 242 -0.18 -9.30 18.21
CA ILE A 242 0.03 -8.97 16.79
C ILE A 242 -0.58 -10.07 15.91
N GLY A 243 -0.33 -11.34 16.22
CA GLY A 243 -0.83 -12.49 15.46
C GLY A 243 -2.35 -12.70 15.57
N MET A 244 -2.97 -12.28 16.67
CA MET A 244 -4.42 -12.38 16.91
C MET A 244 -5.24 -11.27 16.25
N ARG A 245 -4.63 -10.32 15.51
CA ARG A 245 -5.40 -9.25 14.87
C ARG A 245 -6.24 -9.83 13.71
N PRO A 246 -7.58 -9.72 13.76
CA PRO A 246 -8.47 -10.60 13.01
C PRO A 246 -8.73 -10.20 11.56
N ASN A 247 -8.09 -9.18 10.97
CA ASN A 247 -8.57 -8.69 9.68
C ASN A 247 -8.15 -9.51 8.45
N MET A 248 -8.01 -10.84 8.58
CA MET A 248 -7.81 -11.75 7.45
C MET A 248 -8.91 -11.66 6.36
N GLN A 249 -10.08 -11.09 6.67
CA GLN A 249 -11.21 -10.93 5.72
C GLN A 249 -10.91 -9.92 4.61
N GLU A 250 -10.08 -8.90 4.85
CA GLU A 250 -9.59 -8.00 3.79
C GLU A 250 -8.31 -8.52 3.11
N TRP A 251 -7.73 -9.59 3.67
CA TRP A 251 -6.43 -10.16 3.34
C TRP A 251 -6.59 -11.52 2.63
N GLY A 252 -7.77 -11.75 2.04
CA GLY A 252 -8.27 -13.03 1.51
C GLY A 252 -7.56 -13.57 0.27
N ASP A 253 -6.26 -13.33 0.14
CA ASP A 253 -5.41 -13.84 -0.92
C ASP A 253 -4.43 -14.86 -0.32
N GLY A 254 -4.31 -16.05 -0.92
CA GLY A 254 -3.40 -17.11 -0.49
C GLY A 254 -1.93 -16.67 -0.36
N ARG A 255 -1.53 -15.59 -1.06
CA ARG A 255 -0.20 -14.97 -0.96
C ARG A 255 0.14 -14.43 0.43
N THR A 256 -0.86 -13.98 1.18
CA THR A 256 -0.70 -13.38 2.51
C THR A 256 -0.38 -14.42 3.59
N PHE A 257 -0.89 -15.65 3.45
CA PHE A 257 -0.60 -16.75 4.38
C PHE A 257 0.84 -17.23 4.28
N LYS A 258 1.40 -17.26 3.06
CA LYS A 258 2.83 -17.55 2.84
C LYS A 258 3.73 -16.53 3.53
N GLN A 259 3.33 -15.27 3.58
CA GLN A 259 4.11 -14.19 4.19
C GLN A 259 4.06 -14.20 5.71
N ALA A 260 2.88 -14.47 6.30
CA ALA A 260 2.76 -14.72 7.74
C ALA A 260 3.64 -15.90 8.18
N TRP A 261 3.69 -16.94 7.34
CA TRP A 261 4.58 -18.09 7.52
C TRP A 261 6.08 -17.72 7.38
N ASP A 262 6.45 -16.97 6.34
CA ASP A 262 7.84 -16.56 6.08
C ASP A 262 8.38 -15.62 7.17
N ALA A 263 7.56 -14.71 7.69
CA ALA A 263 7.90 -13.89 8.86
C ALA A 263 7.92 -14.71 10.17
N GLY A 264 7.07 -15.75 10.25
CA GLY A 264 6.96 -16.63 11.40
C GLY A 264 8.16 -17.57 11.59
N ILE A 265 8.79 -18.06 10.51
CA ILE A 265 9.94 -18.99 10.59
C ILE A 265 11.13 -18.39 11.35
N PRO A 266 11.65 -17.18 11.02
CA PRO A 266 12.76 -16.59 11.75
C PRO A 266 12.41 -16.28 13.21
N VAL A 267 11.19 -15.80 13.47
CA VAL A 267 10.69 -15.51 14.82
C VAL A 267 10.63 -16.78 15.66
N ALA A 268 10.07 -17.87 15.11
CA ALA A 268 9.97 -19.16 15.79
C ALA A 268 11.35 -19.76 16.06
N LYS A 269 12.30 -19.68 15.12
CA LYS A 269 13.68 -20.12 15.33
C LYS A 269 14.38 -19.35 16.45
N GLN A 270 14.17 -18.04 16.54
CA GLN A 270 14.76 -17.21 17.61
C GLN A 270 14.09 -17.43 18.97
N LYS A 271 12.81 -17.83 18.99
CA LYS A 271 12.00 -17.94 20.21
C LYS A 271 11.71 -19.37 20.67
N ALA A 272 12.30 -20.39 20.03
CA ALA A 272 12.04 -21.80 20.29
C ALA A 272 12.20 -22.24 21.76
N HIS A 273 13.02 -21.55 22.55
CA HIS A 273 13.24 -21.83 23.97
C HIS A 273 12.39 -20.96 24.92
N ASP A 274 11.83 -19.85 24.42
CA ASP A 274 11.14 -18.83 25.24
C ASP A 274 9.61 -19.02 25.28
N TRP A 275 9.07 -19.95 24.49
CA TRP A 275 7.63 -20.17 24.39
C TRP A 275 7.14 -21.13 25.48
N SER A 276 6.11 -20.71 26.23
CA SER A 276 5.34 -21.64 27.06
C SER A 276 4.56 -22.61 26.16
N SER A 277 4.17 -23.78 26.69
CA SER A 277 3.37 -24.76 25.94
C SER A 277 2.08 -24.16 25.38
N GLU A 278 1.41 -23.29 26.15
CA GLU A 278 0.18 -22.60 25.72
C GLU A 278 0.43 -21.61 24.58
N ALA A 279 1.54 -20.85 24.62
CA ALA A 279 1.90 -19.95 23.52
C ALA A 279 2.32 -20.72 22.28
N ALA A 280 3.01 -21.85 22.45
CA ALA A 280 3.38 -22.74 21.36
C ALA A 280 2.15 -23.40 20.72
N ASP A 281 1.15 -23.79 21.51
CA ASP A 281 -0.10 -24.36 21.03
C ASP A 281 -0.92 -23.33 20.24
N GLN A 282 -1.05 -22.09 20.73
CA GLN A 282 -1.73 -21.01 20.00
C GLN A 282 -1.04 -20.65 18.68
N VAL A 283 0.30 -20.63 18.65
CA VAL A 283 1.03 -20.36 17.40
C VAL A 283 0.98 -21.57 16.45
N ARG A 284 0.98 -22.79 16.97
CA ARG A 284 0.78 -24.00 16.16
C ARG A 284 -0.62 -24.03 15.55
N GLU A 285 -1.64 -23.67 16.33
CA GLU A 285 -3.03 -23.54 15.87
C GLU A 285 -3.13 -22.48 14.77
N TRP A 286 -2.59 -21.28 15.00
CA TRP A 286 -2.51 -20.22 14.00
C TRP A 286 -1.75 -20.65 12.73
N GLY A 287 -0.59 -21.30 12.86
CA GLY A 287 0.18 -21.83 11.75
C GLY A 287 -0.56 -22.92 10.99
N SER A 288 -1.34 -23.74 11.69
CA SER A 288 -2.19 -24.79 11.09
C SER A 288 -3.40 -24.20 10.37
N ASP A 289 -4.04 -23.17 10.90
CA ASP A 289 -5.13 -22.44 10.26
C ASP A 289 -4.65 -21.67 9.02
N ALA A 290 -3.47 -21.05 9.12
CA ALA A 290 -2.80 -20.43 7.99
C ALA A 290 -2.46 -21.45 6.89
N ALA A 291 -1.92 -22.62 7.26
CA ALA A 291 -1.60 -23.68 6.33
C ALA A 291 -2.85 -24.34 5.72
N LYS A 292 -3.93 -24.48 6.50
CA LYS A 292 -5.21 -25.03 6.03
C LYS A 292 -5.88 -24.10 5.03
N LYS A 293 -5.95 -22.81 5.33
CA LYS A 293 -6.48 -21.81 4.39
C LYS A 293 -5.64 -21.68 3.13
N ALA A 294 -4.31 -21.78 3.23
CA ALA A 294 -3.43 -21.84 2.07
C ALA A 294 -3.70 -23.08 1.18
N ARG A 295 -4.05 -24.23 1.76
CA ARG A 295 -4.46 -25.43 1.00
C ARG A 295 -5.83 -25.30 0.36
N GLU A 296 -6.82 -24.74 1.08
CA GLU A 296 -8.17 -24.49 0.56
C GLU A 296 -8.15 -23.52 -0.65
N TRP A 297 -7.26 -22.53 -0.63
CA TRP A 297 -7.06 -21.62 -1.77
C TRP A 297 -6.22 -22.24 -2.90
N SER A 298 -5.21 -23.05 -2.55
CA SER A 298 -4.43 -23.80 -3.53
C SER A 298 -5.32 -24.73 -4.35
N SER A 299 -6.42 -25.27 -3.81
CA SER A 299 -7.35 -26.09 -4.60
C SER A 299 -8.15 -25.30 -5.66
N ASP A 300 -8.43 -24.01 -5.45
CA ASP A 300 -9.18 -23.17 -6.41
C ASP A 300 -8.31 -22.62 -7.56
N THR A 301 -6.98 -22.60 -7.38
CA THR A 301 -5.99 -22.23 -8.41
C THR A 301 -5.14 -23.41 -8.90
N SER A 302 -5.34 -24.60 -8.33
CA SER A 302 -4.55 -25.82 -8.56
C SER A 302 -4.72 -26.39 -9.95
N ASP A 303 -5.90 -26.31 -10.55
CA ASP A 303 -6.21 -27.19 -11.67
C ASP A 303 -5.36 -26.90 -12.91
N GLU A 304 -4.91 -25.66 -13.12
CA GLU A 304 -4.05 -25.30 -14.26
C GLU A 304 -2.56 -25.55 -13.98
N VAL A 305 -2.10 -25.27 -12.75
CA VAL A 305 -0.71 -25.49 -12.34
C VAL A 305 -0.40 -26.97 -12.17
N SER A 306 -1.33 -27.76 -11.61
CA SER A 306 -1.25 -29.22 -11.51
C SER A 306 -1.24 -29.88 -12.90
N ARG A 307 -2.07 -29.39 -13.85
CA ARG A 307 -2.05 -29.85 -15.26
C ARG A 307 -0.80 -29.45 -16.03
N ALA A 308 -0.07 -28.43 -15.60
CA ALA A 308 1.22 -28.04 -16.17
C ALA A 308 2.37 -28.84 -15.55
N LEU A 309 2.34 -29.10 -14.24
CA LEU A 309 3.30 -29.95 -13.54
C LEU A 309 3.21 -31.41 -13.99
N ASP A 310 2.01 -31.96 -14.17
CA ASP A 310 1.81 -33.34 -14.65
C ASP A 310 2.32 -33.55 -16.09
N ARG A 311 2.31 -32.50 -16.92
CA ARG A 311 2.87 -32.55 -18.29
C ARG A 311 4.41 -32.48 -18.30
N LEU A 312 5.01 -31.94 -17.25
CA LEU A 312 6.47 -31.87 -17.07
C LEU A 312 7.03 -33.11 -16.36
N LEU A 313 6.22 -33.78 -15.53
CA LEU A 313 6.65 -34.96 -14.76
C LEU A 313 6.40 -36.29 -15.48
N ASN A 314 5.60 -36.29 -16.57
CA ASN A 314 5.31 -37.48 -17.39
C ASN A 314 5.90 -37.40 -18.82
N LYS A 315 7.07 -36.78 -18.98
CA LYS A 315 7.93 -36.95 -20.16
C LYS A 315 9.36 -37.26 -19.75
#